data_AF-A0A151I8P0-F1
#
_entry.id   AF-A0A151I8P0-F1
#
_cell.length_a   1.000
_cell.length_b   1.000
_cell.length_c   1.000
_cell.angle_alpha   90.00
_cell.angle_beta   90.00
_cell.angle_gamma   90.00
#
_symmetry.space_group_name_H-M   'P 1'
#
loop_
_entity.id
_entity.type
_entity.pdbx_description
1 polymer ?
#
loop_
_entity_poly.entity_id
_entity_poly.type
_entity_poly.pdbx_seq_one_letter_code
_entity_poly.pdbx_strand_id
1 'polypeptide(L)'
;MIEAIFKVQPQDQQLFIMFLNNCHLDEYKELSDSTVQLFHYGLTSSAAMVTHPAVIGLAVRQEDGSFESLEVTPYSNTEWPMPPTDDDLEKYAAYNEKYAKMLSEFLEKGSSKKTLKMK
;
A
#
# COMPACT_ATOMS: atom_id res chain seq x y z
N MET A 1 10.73 -13.14 19.88
CA MET A 1 9.88 -13.41 18.69
C MET A 1 10.70 -13.36 17.40
N ILE A 2 11.41 -12.26 17.10
CA ILE A 2 12.30 -12.16 15.92
C ILE A 2 13.39 -13.24 15.94
N GLU A 3 14.02 -13.47 17.10
CA GLU A 3 15.00 -14.55 17.30
C GLU A 3 14.50 -15.92 16.85
N ALA A 4 13.26 -16.28 17.18
CA ALA A 4 12.73 -17.60 16.84
C ALA A 4 12.48 -17.76 15.33
N ILE A 5 12.24 -16.66 14.62
CA ILE A 5 11.98 -16.62 13.17
C ILE A 5 13.29 -16.65 12.39
N PHE A 6 14.20 -15.72 12.69
CA PHE A 6 15.46 -15.54 11.95
C PHE A 6 16.65 -16.33 12.51
N LYS A 7 16.51 -16.93 13.70
CA LYS A 7 17.58 -17.65 14.43
C LYS A 7 18.78 -16.77 14.81
N VAL A 8 18.56 -15.47 14.94
CA VAL A 8 19.55 -14.47 15.38
C VAL A 8 19.28 -14.09 16.83
N GLN A 9 20.31 -14.02 17.68
CA GLN A 9 20.14 -13.62 19.08
C GLN A 9 19.72 -12.15 19.22
N PRO A 10 18.94 -11.74 20.24
CA PRO A 10 18.50 -10.35 20.39
C PRO A 10 19.64 -9.32 20.45
N GLN A 11 20.78 -9.68 21.04
CA GLN A 11 21.98 -8.84 21.15
C GLN A 11 22.69 -8.57 19.81
N ASP A 12 22.32 -9.34 18.78
CA ASP A 12 22.85 -9.26 17.42
C ASP A 12 21.80 -8.67 16.46
N GLN A 13 20.79 -7.99 17.00
CA GLN A 13 19.74 -7.30 16.25
C GLN A 13 19.71 -5.81 16.58
N GLN A 14 19.64 -4.98 15.55
CA GLN A 14 19.28 -3.56 15.66
C GLN A 14 17.97 -3.33 14.91
N LEU A 15 17.05 -2.62 15.55
CA LEU A 15 15.71 -2.37 15.02
C LEU A 15 15.52 -0.87 14.77
N PHE A 16 14.91 -0.53 13.64
CA PHE A 16 14.69 0.85 13.22
C PHE A 16 13.25 1.07 12.77
N ILE A 17 12.57 2.08 13.29
CA ILE A 17 11.26 2.48 12.76
C ILE A 17 11.50 3.25 11.47
N MET A 18 10.87 2.78 10.39
CA MET A 18 11.01 3.37 9.05
C MET A 18 9.73 4.03 8.56
N PHE A 19 8.58 3.43 8.86
CA PHE A 19 7.28 3.95 8.45
C PHE A 19 6.27 3.87 9.60
N LEU A 20 5.50 4.94 9.76
CA LEU A 20 4.37 5.03 10.69
C LEU A 20 3.16 5.60 9.94
N ASN A 21 2.01 4.95 10.05
CA ASN A 21 0.76 5.40 9.44
C ASN A 21 0.89 5.75 7.94
N ASN A 22 1.54 4.87 7.15
CA ASN A 22 1.89 5.05 5.74
C ASN A 22 2.86 6.20 5.41
N CYS A 23 3.37 6.92 6.40
CA CYS A 23 4.35 7.97 6.18
C CYS A 23 5.76 7.40 6.41
N HIS A 24 6.67 7.70 5.49
CA HIS A 24 8.10 7.50 5.68
C HIS A 24 8.61 8.52 6.71
N LEU A 25 9.50 8.09 7.60
CA LEU A 25 10.15 8.98 8.56
C LEU A 25 11.41 9.60 7.93
N ASP A 26 11.56 10.92 8.04
CA ASP A 26 12.72 11.67 7.54
C ASP A 26 14.05 11.07 8.04
N GLU A 27 14.08 10.65 9.30
CA GLU A 27 15.16 9.90 9.91
C GLU A 27 14.64 8.63 10.57
N TYR A 28 15.33 7.52 10.34
CA TYR A 28 14.99 6.25 10.97
C TYR A 28 15.26 6.30 12.47
N LYS A 29 14.27 5.90 13.26
CA LYS A 29 14.37 5.89 14.71
C LYS A 29 14.82 4.53 15.22
N GLU A 30 16.04 4.44 15.74
CA GLU A 30 16.55 3.22 16.37
C GLU A 30 15.80 2.89 17.67
N LEU A 31 15.48 1.62 17.85
CA LEU A 31 14.92 1.05 19.08
C LEU A 31 16.06 0.45 19.92
N SER A 32 16.86 1.32 20.52
CA SER A 32 18.07 0.93 21.27
C SER A 32 17.81 0.40 22.67
N ASP A 33 16.65 0.72 23.28
CA ASP A 33 16.30 0.30 24.64
C ASP A 33 15.22 -0.80 24.60
N SER A 34 15.61 -2.01 25.02
CA SER A 34 14.72 -3.18 25.07
C SER A 34 13.68 -3.12 26.19
N THR A 35 13.82 -2.19 27.14
CA THR A 35 12.87 -2.00 28.25
C THR A 35 11.76 -1.01 27.90
N VAL A 36 11.97 -0.17 26.90
CA VAL A 36 11.00 0.84 26.48
C VAL A 36 9.94 0.20 25.59
N GLN A 37 8.68 0.42 25.96
CA GLN A 37 7.55 -0.11 25.20
C GLN A 37 7.39 0.61 23.86
N LEU A 38 6.96 -0.13 22.84
CA LEU A 38 6.81 0.37 21.46
C LEU A 38 5.95 1.65 21.35
N PHE A 39 4.92 1.80 22.20
CA PHE A 39 4.05 2.97 22.17
C PHE A 39 4.80 4.28 22.49
N HIS A 40 5.87 4.25 23.30
CA HIS A 40 6.72 5.43 23.56
C HIS A 40 7.47 5.90 22.32
N TYR A 41 7.62 5.02 21.33
CA TYR A 41 8.19 5.33 20.03
C TYR A 41 7.13 5.74 19.00
N GLY A 42 5.85 5.86 19.39
CA GLY A 42 4.76 6.21 18.49
C GLY A 42 4.10 5.03 17.78
N LEU A 43 4.53 3.79 18.05
CA LEU A 43 3.88 2.57 17.56
C LEU A 43 2.61 2.28 18.37
N THR A 44 1.55 3.01 18.04
CA THR A 44 0.21 2.81 18.61
C THR A 44 -0.67 2.00 17.67
N SER A 45 -1.83 1.53 18.15
CA SER A 45 -2.82 0.83 17.31
C SER A 45 -3.35 1.67 16.14
N SER A 46 -3.36 3.00 16.29
CA SER A 46 -3.74 3.92 15.21
C SER A 46 -2.61 4.15 14.20
N ALA A 47 -1.34 4.06 14.62
CA ALA A 47 -0.18 4.28 13.76
C ALA A 47 0.31 2.99 13.06
N ALA A 48 -0.02 1.82 13.59
CA ALA A 48 0.33 0.50 13.07
C ALA A 48 -0.92 -0.36 12.86
N MET A 49 -1.79 0.08 11.95
CA MET A 49 -3.04 -0.61 11.64
C MET A 49 -2.80 -1.89 10.82
N VAL A 50 -3.73 -2.84 10.87
CA VAL A 50 -3.63 -4.09 10.08
C VAL A 50 -3.55 -3.82 8.57
N THR A 51 -4.28 -2.82 8.08
CA THR A 51 -4.26 -2.41 6.67
C THR A 51 -3.02 -1.61 6.29
N HIS A 52 -2.36 -1.01 7.28
CA HIS A 52 -1.25 -0.07 7.12
C HIS A 52 -0.25 -0.30 8.25
N PRO A 53 0.48 -1.44 8.21
CA PRO A 53 1.38 -1.80 9.27
C PRO A 53 2.53 -0.80 9.35
N ALA A 54 2.99 -0.52 10.57
CA ALA A 54 4.26 0.16 10.73
C ALA A 54 5.40 -0.76 10.26
N VAL A 55 6.41 -0.16 9.65
CA VAL A 55 7.55 -0.92 9.11
C VAL A 55 8.74 -0.72 10.04
N ILE A 56 9.27 -1.85 10.52
CA ILE A 56 10.48 -1.91 11.34
C ILE A 56 11.57 -2.58 10.52
N GLY A 57 12.65 -1.86 10.26
CA GLY A 57 13.88 -2.37 9.68
C GLY A 57 14.68 -3.18 10.71
N LEU A 58 15.35 -4.21 10.24
CA LEU A 58 16.23 -5.08 11.04
C LEU A 58 17.62 -5.06 10.40
N ALA A 59 18.63 -4.75 11.21
CA ALA A 59 20.03 -4.92 10.86
C ALA A 59 20.66 -5.95 11.82
N VAL A 60 21.51 -6.82 11.29
CA VAL A 60 22.14 -7.92 12.04
C VAL A 60 23.62 -7.67 12.26
N ARG A 61 24.14 -8.15 13.41
CA ARG A 61 25.58 -8.12 13.70
C ARG A 61 26.33 -9.10 12.80
N GLN A 62 27.40 -8.64 12.18
CA GLN A 62 28.31 -9.40 11.34
C GLN A 62 29.37 -10.13 12.18
N GLU A 63 30.13 -11.02 11.53
CA GLU A 63 31.18 -11.82 12.16
C GLU A 63 32.32 -10.97 12.74
N ASP A 64 32.55 -9.77 12.18
CA ASP A 64 33.53 -8.81 12.67
C ASP A 64 33.09 -8.07 13.94
N GLY A 65 31.86 -8.33 14.40
CA GLY A 65 31.24 -7.73 15.57
C GLY A 65 30.56 -6.38 15.29
N SER A 66 30.65 -5.84 14.08
CA SER A 66 29.94 -4.62 13.66
C SER A 66 28.52 -4.96 13.21
N PHE A 67 27.63 -3.96 13.18
CA PHE A 67 26.30 -4.12 12.60
C PHE A 67 26.32 -3.73 11.12
N GLU A 68 25.57 -4.47 10.31
CA GLU A 68 25.37 -4.09 8.92
C GLU A 68 24.62 -2.76 8.80
N SER A 69 24.85 -2.05 7.70
CA SER A 69 24.05 -0.86 7.38
C SER A 69 22.61 -1.28 7.10
N LEU A 70 21.64 -0.53 7.61
CA LEU A 70 20.24 -0.81 7.33
C LEU A 70 19.93 -0.57 5.84
N GLU A 71 19.79 -1.65 5.10
CA GLU A 71 19.36 -1.66 3.70
C GLU A 71 18.03 -2.39 3.58
N VAL A 72 17.02 -1.72 3.02
CA VAL A 72 15.72 -2.32 2.73
C VAL A 72 15.42 -2.14 1.26
N THR A 73 15.38 -3.26 0.53
CA THR A 73 15.02 -3.25 -0.87
C THR A 73 13.55 -2.83 -1.02
N PRO A 74 13.25 -1.78 -1.80
CA PRO A 74 11.88 -1.35 -2.01
C PRO A 74 11.08 -2.43 -2.73
N TYR A 75 9.77 -2.47 -2.47
CA TYR A 75 8.87 -3.31 -3.26
C TYR A 75 8.93 -2.91 -4.74
N SER A 76 8.64 -3.87 -5.62
CA SER A 76 8.53 -3.60 -7.05
C SER A 76 7.47 -2.54 -7.32
N ASN A 77 7.77 -1.59 -8.19
CA ASN A 77 6.78 -0.63 -8.67
C ASN A 77 5.69 -1.39 -9.44
N THR A 78 4.45 -1.26 -8.99
CA THR A 78 3.30 -1.61 -9.83
C THR A 78 3.09 -0.44 -10.76
N GLU A 79 3.82 -0.42 -11.88
CA GLU A 79 3.42 0.39 -13.02
C GLU A 79 2.13 -0.24 -13.55
N TRP A 80 1.02 0.11 -12.90
CA TRP A 80 -0.29 -0.04 -13.49
C TRP A 80 -0.21 0.65 -14.85
N PRO A 81 -0.68 0.02 -15.95
CA PRO A 81 -0.69 0.68 -17.23
C PRO A 81 -1.42 2.00 -17.02
N MET A 82 -0.67 3.10 -17.05
CA MET A 82 -1.29 4.41 -17.02
C MET A 82 -2.29 4.40 -18.18
N PRO A 83 -3.50 4.98 -18.01
CA PRO A 83 -4.29 5.27 -19.19
C PRO A 83 -3.36 5.99 -20.17
N PRO A 84 -3.32 5.53 -21.43
CA PRO A 84 -2.35 6.01 -22.40
C PRO A 84 -2.34 7.54 -22.40
N THR A 85 -1.13 8.10 -22.32
CA THR A 85 -0.82 9.53 -22.44
C THR A 85 -1.69 10.17 -23.52
N ASP A 86 -2.09 11.43 -23.31
CA ASP A 86 -3.12 12.25 -24.01
C ASP A 86 -3.41 12.05 -25.52
N ASP A 87 -2.59 11.33 -26.27
CA ASP A 87 -2.86 10.86 -27.64
C ASP A 87 -4.08 9.91 -27.75
N ASP A 88 -4.57 9.32 -26.65
CA ASP A 88 -5.77 8.47 -26.63
C ASP A 88 -7.05 9.21 -26.16
N LEU A 89 -7.03 10.54 -26.05
CA LEU A 89 -8.22 11.34 -25.68
C LEU A 89 -9.36 11.16 -26.70
N GLU A 90 -9.03 11.06 -27.98
CA GLU A 90 -10.01 10.78 -29.05
C GLU A 90 -10.64 9.39 -28.90
N LYS A 91 -9.86 8.40 -28.48
CA LYS A 91 -10.32 7.03 -28.27
C LYS A 91 -11.20 6.93 -27.02
N TYR A 92 -10.87 7.68 -25.98
CA TYR A 92 -11.68 7.79 -24.76
C TYR A 92 -13.00 8.53 -25.03
N ALA A 93 -12.95 9.63 -25.80
CA ALA A 93 -14.14 10.36 -26.24
C ALA A 93 -15.04 9.48 -27.11
N ALA A 94 -14.48 8.75 -28.08
CA ALA A 94 -15.20 7.82 -28.94
C ALA A 94 -15.82 6.66 -28.15
N TYR A 95 -15.11 6.13 -27.14
CA TYR A 95 -15.64 5.11 -26.25
C TYR A 95 -16.84 5.62 -25.44
N ASN A 96 -16.73 6.83 -24.87
CA ASN A 96 -17.79 7.44 -24.07
C ASN A 96 -19.02 7.80 -24.93
N GLU A 97 -18.81 8.32 -26.14
CA GLU A 97 -19.89 8.66 -27.07
C GLU A 97 -20.64 7.40 -27.53
N LYS A 98 -19.91 6.32 -27.84
CA LYS A 98 -20.49 5.01 -28.16
C LYS A 98 -21.37 4.49 -27.02
N TYR A 99 -20.92 4.63 -25.77
CA TYR A 99 -21.69 4.21 -24.60
C TYR A 99 -22.92 5.07 -24.37
N ALA A 100 -22.81 6.39 -24.52
CA ALA A 100 -23.93 7.31 -24.41
C ALA A 100 -25.03 6.99 -25.43
N LYS A 101 -24.63 6.68 -26.68
CA LYS A 101 -25.56 6.28 -27.74
C LYS A 101 -26.21 4.92 -27.49
N MET A 102 -25.47 3.96 -26.95
CA MET A 102 -26.02 2.66 -26.56
C MET A 102 -27.07 2.82 -25.44
N LEU A 103 -26.79 3.67 -24.45
CA LEU A 103 -27.72 3.97 -23.35
C LEU A 103 -28.97 4.69 -23.84
N SER A 104 -28.84 5.69 -24.73
CA SER A 104 -30.01 6.37 -25.29
C SER A 104 -30.87 5.42 -26.14
N GLU A 105 -30.25 4.58 -26.97
CA GLU A 105 -30.98 3.55 -27.73
C GLU A 105 -31.68 2.54 -26.82
N PHE A 106 -31.06 2.17 -25.69
CA PHE A 106 -31.67 1.27 -24.71
C PHE A 106 -32.89 1.92 -24.04
N LEU A 107 -32.79 3.21 -23.70
CA LEU A 107 -33.87 3.99 -23.10
C LEU A 107 -35.01 4.27 -24.10
N GLU A 108 -34.70 4.56 -25.37
CA GLU A 108 -35.70 4.76 -26.42
C GLU A 108 -36.42 3.45 -26.77
N LYS A 109 -35.70 2.32 -26.86
CA LYS A 109 -36.31 0.99 -27.07
C LYS A 109 -37.12 0.53 -25.85
N GLY A 110 -36.73 0.92 -24.63
CA GLY A 110 -37.48 0.65 -23.40
C GLY A 110 -38.82 1.41 -23.29
N SER A 111 -39.00 2.47 -24.08
CA SER A 111 -40.21 3.31 -24.06
C SER A 111 -41.33 2.82 -25.00
N SER A 112 -41.05 1.89 -25.92
CA SER A 112 -42.06 1.41 -26.87
C SER A 112 -42.82 0.16 -26.37
N LYS A 113 -43.94 0.45 -25.68
CA LYS A 113 -45.19 -0.34 -25.58
C LYS A 113 -45.22 -1.56 -24.62
N LYS A 114 -45.80 -1.32 -23.43
CA LYS A 114 -46.86 -2.19 -22.88
C LYS A 114 -48.11 -1.36 -22.58
N THR A 115 -48.92 -1.11 -23.61
CA THR A 115 -50.31 -0.65 -23.45
C THR A 115 -51.16 -1.72 -22.79
N LEU A 116 -51.85 -1.31 -21.71
CA LEU A 116 -52.89 -2.05 -20.99
C LEU A 116 -53.86 -2.80 -21.91
N LYS A 117 -54.18 -4.05 -21.56
CA LYS A 117 -55.54 -4.57 -21.66
C LYS A 117 -55.89 -5.29 -20.35
N MET A 118 -56.69 -4.62 -19.51
CA MET A 118 -57.46 -5.28 -18.46
C MET A 118 -58.61 -6.04 -19.12
N LYS A 119 -58.81 -7.28 -18.71
CA LYS A 119 -60.05 -8.05 -18.89
C LYS A 119 -60.51 -8.49 -17.51
#